data_AF-A0A841LII9-F1
#
_entry.id   AF-A0A841LII9-F1
#
_cell.length_a   1.000
_cell.length_b   1.000
_cell.length_c   1.000
_cell.angle_alpha   90.00
_cell.angle_beta   90.00
_cell.angle_gamma   90.00
#
_symmetry.space_group_name_H-M   'P 1'
#
loop_
_entity.id
_entity.type
_entity.pdbx_description
1 polymer ?
#
loop_
_entity_poly.entity_id
_entity_poly.type
_entity_poly.pdbx_seq_one_letter_code
_entity_poly.pdbx_strand_id
1 'polypeptide(L)'
;MKKIFLYIFIVLIFDFTRSYAQSGCLIPANNTVYTVQDNQGIINAVLAIVFGGNPVYQANPNEPSISTCIANSQKVWVATAQNCTVCPLGYSFNILGVVTGCQTTTYVGNVANATIVQCNIDDHTWIFGAAAGLFGIFIIRKRNKP
;
A
#
# COMPACT_ATOMS: atom_id res chain seq x y z
N MET A 1 -36.51 -17.02 4.33
CA MET A 1 -35.45 -17.07 3.30
C MET A 1 -34.93 -15.68 2.90
N LYS A 2 -35.77 -14.69 2.54
CA LYS A 2 -35.32 -13.33 2.14
C LYS A 2 -34.42 -12.61 3.16
N LYS A 3 -34.69 -12.76 4.46
CA LYS A 3 -33.91 -12.11 5.53
C LYS A 3 -32.50 -12.70 5.70
N ILE A 4 -32.33 -14.01 5.44
CA ILE A 4 -31.04 -14.71 5.55
C ILE A 4 -30.11 -14.26 4.41
N PHE A 5 -30.65 -14.11 3.20
CA PHE A 5 -29.88 -13.65 2.05
C PHE A 5 -29.38 -12.20 2.23
N LEU A 6 -30.21 -11.34 2.81
CA LEU A 6 -29.82 -9.96 3.16
C LEU A 6 -28.68 -9.95 4.19
N TYR A 7 -28.74 -10.81 5.21
CA TYR A 7 -27.68 -10.92 6.21
C TYR A 7 -26.34 -11.37 5.62
N ILE A 8 -26.35 -12.37 4.72
CA ILE A 8 -25.13 -12.84 4.03
C ILE A 8 -24.53 -11.71 3.17
N PHE A 9 -25.39 -10.96 2.47
CA PHE A 9 -24.94 -9.86 1.62
C PHE A 9 -24.32 -8.71 2.44
N ILE A 10 -24.90 -8.40 3.61
CA ILE A 10 -24.37 -7.37 4.52
C ILE A 10 -23.03 -7.82 5.12
N VAL A 11 -22.91 -9.07 5.59
CA VAL A 11 -21.65 -9.59 6.15
C VAL A 11 -20.52 -9.55 5.12
N LEU A 12 -20.79 -9.95 3.88
CA LEU A 12 -19.81 -9.89 2.79
C LEU A 12 -19.35 -8.45 2.52
N ILE A 13 -20.23 -7.45 2.54
CA ILE A 13 -19.84 -6.05 2.29
C ILE A 13 -18.95 -5.49 3.41
N PHE A 14 -19.22 -5.84 4.67
CA PHE A 14 -18.49 -5.28 5.81
C PHE A 14 -17.07 -5.86 5.98
N ASP A 15 -16.82 -7.11 5.57
CA ASP A 15 -15.51 -7.75 5.70
C ASP A 15 -14.44 -7.19 4.73
N PHE A 16 -14.83 -6.54 3.63
CA PHE A 16 -13.89 -5.91 2.68
C PHE A 16 -13.26 -4.59 3.17
N THR A 17 -13.70 -4.06 4.32
CA THR A 17 -13.29 -2.70 4.76
C THR A 17 -11.92 -2.63 5.43
N ARG A 18 -11.22 -3.76 5.65
CA ARG A 18 -9.89 -3.78 6.28
C ARG A 18 -8.77 -3.77 5.25
N SER A 19 -8.66 -2.69 4.48
CA SER A 19 -7.48 -2.44 3.64
C SER A 19 -6.41 -1.72 4.46
N TYR A 20 -5.34 -2.42 4.84
CA TYR A 20 -4.16 -1.79 5.42
C TYR A 20 -3.32 -1.20 4.29
N ALA A 21 -3.39 0.11 4.09
CA ALA A 21 -2.51 0.82 3.18
C ALA A 21 -1.12 0.94 3.83
N GLN A 22 -0.14 0.21 3.30
CA GLN A 22 1.26 0.37 3.71
C GLN A 22 1.88 1.49 2.87
N SER A 23 2.53 2.46 3.52
CA SER A 23 3.28 3.53 2.86
C SER A 23 4.78 3.28 2.99
N GLY A 24 5.55 3.77 2.02
CA GLY A 24 6.99 3.65 1.95
C GLY A 24 7.59 4.79 1.12
N CYS A 25 8.91 4.82 0.99
CA CYS A 25 9.63 5.75 0.12
C CYS A 25 10.22 4.99 -1.06
N LEU A 26 9.72 5.23 -2.27
CA LEU A 26 10.21 4.63 -3.50
C LEU A 26 11.31 5.51 -4.08
N ILE A 27 12.52 4.95 -4.21
CA ILE A 27 13.63 5.61 -4.87
C ILE A 27 13.62 5.22 -6.36
N PRO A 28 13.30 6.15 -7.28
CA PRO A 28 13.11 5.84 -8.70
C PRO A 28 14.40 5.37 -9.39
N ALA A 29 15.57 5.73 -8.85
CA ALA A 29 16.86 5.33 -9.43
C ALA A 29 17.12 3.81 -9.34
N ASN A 30 16.67 3.15 -8.27
CA ASN A 30 16.99 1.75 -7.99
C ASN A 30 15.76 0.85 -7.80
N ASN A 31 14.53 1.41 -7.95
CA ASN A 31 13.26 0.73 -7.66
C ASN A 31 13.20 0.10 -6.27
N THR A 32 13.91 0.67 -5.29
CA THR A 32 13.90 0.21 -3.90
C THR A 32 12.89 0.99 -3.08
N VAL A 33 12.16 0.28 -2.21
CA VAL A 33 11.19 0.88 -1.31
C VAL A 33 11.64 0.74 0.13
N TYR A 34 11.71 1.88 0.81
CA TYR A 34 12.02 1.96 2.23
C TYR A 34 10.71 2.10 3.00
N THR A 35 10.36 1.10 3.79
CA THR A 35 9.03 0.98 4.43
C THR A 35 8.99 1.53 5.85
N VAL A 36 10.17 1.77 6.45
CA VAL A 36 10.28 2.21 7.84
C VAL A 36 10.57 3.70 7.89
N GLN A 37 9.59 4.49 8.32
CA GLN A 37 9.77 5.92 8.54
C GLN A 37 10.57 6.15 9.84
N ASP A 38 11.47 7.12 9.81
CA ASP A 38 12.27 7.49 10.98
C ASP A 38 11.48 8.44 11.89
N ASN A 39 10.60 7.86 12.71
CA ASN A 39 9.68 8.59 13.60
C ASN A 39 10.18 8.69 15.05
N GLN A 40 11.50 8.83 15.25
CA GLN A 40 12.09 8.93 16.59
C GLN A 40 11.88 10.33 17.21
N GLY A 41 10.66 10.65 17.65
CA GLY A 41 10.36 11.77 18.55
C GLY A 41 10.85 13.15 18.09
N ILE A 42 11.62 13.87 18.94
CA ILE A 42 12.16 15.22 18.70
C ILE A 42 12.97 15.30 17.38
N ILE A 43 13.58 14.19 16.96
CA ILE A 43 14.35 14.11 15.73
C ILE A 43 13.42 14.35 14.52
N ASN A 44 12.14 13.96 14.57
CA ASN A 44 11.18 14.19 13.48
C ASN A 44 10.94 15.69 13.22
N ALA A 45 10.88 16.52 14.27
CA ALA A 45 10.72 17.97 14.10
C ALA A 45 11.96 18.61 13.46
N VAL A 46 13.16 18.16 13.85
CA VAL A 46 14.42 18.63 13.25
C VAL A 46 14.56 18.13 11.81
N LEU A 47 14.24 16.87 11.55
CA LEU A 47 14.23 16.28 10.19
C LEU A 47 13.26 17.02 9.28
N ALA A 48 12.07 17.38 9.77
CA ALA A 48 11.11 18.18 9.01
C ALA A 48 11.68 19.57 8.65
N ILE A 49 12.46 20.20 9.51
CA ILE A 49 13.09 21.49 9.21
C ILE A 49 14.24 21.30 8.19
N VAL A 50 15.09 20.30 8.39
CA VAL A 50 16.27 20.04 7.55
C VAL A 50 15.88 19.58 6.14
N PHE A 51 14.83 18.78 6.01
CA PHE A 51 14.37 18.18 4.75
C PHE A 51 13.10 18.83 4.18
N GLY A 52 12.72 20.02 4.65
CA GLY A 52 11.65 20.83 4.08
C GLY A 52 10.24 20.23 4.22
N GLY A 53 9.98 19.51 5.31
CA GLY A 53 8.69 18.90 5.64
C GLY A 53 8.48 17.51 5.05
N ASN A 54 9.48 16.95 4.37
CA ASN A 54 9.38 15.63 3.77
C ASN A 54 9.66 14.52 4.79
N PRO A 55 8.90 13.41 4.76
CA PRO A 55 9.16 12.26 5.61
C PRO A 55 10.50 11.62 5.26
N VAL A 56 11.25 11.25 6.30
CA VAL A 56 12.54 10.58 6.18
C VAL A 56 12.37 9.11 6.55
N TYR A 57 12.96 8.22 5.74
CA TYR A 57 12.89 6.78 5.95
C TYR A 57 14.28 6.22 6.26
N GLN A 58 14.28 5.15 7.04
CA GLN A 58 15.49 4.45 7.45
C GLN A 58 16.08 3.64 6.29
N ALA A 59 17.40 3.46 6.32
CA ALA A 59 18.16 2.73 5.32
C ALA A 59 17.85 1.23 5.23
N ASN A 60 17.13 0.65 6.20
CA ASN A 60 16.86 -0.78 6.26
C ASN A 60 15.69 -1.15 5.34
N PRO A 61 15.94 -1.77 4.17
CA PRO A 61 14.89 -2.18 3.27
C PRO A 61 14.47 -3.58 3.69
N ASN A 62 13.40 -3.71 4.46
CA ASN A 62 12.71 -4.99 4.55
C ASN A 62 11.23 -4.73 4.41
N GLU A 63 10.72 -5.13 3.26
CA GLU A 63 9.29 -5.34 3.10
C GLU A 63 8.99 -6.75 3.59
N PRO A 64 8.48 -6.94 4.82
CA PRO A 64 8.00 -8.24 5.23
C PRO A 64 6.82 -8.64 4.35
N SER A 65 6.72 -9.93 4.04
CA SER A 65 5.48 -10.50 3.51
C SER A 65 4.35 -10.17 4.49
N ILE A 66 3.37 -9.40 4.00
CA ILE A 66 2.21 -8.95 4.78
C ILE A 66 1.20 -10.07 5.04
N SER A 67 1.31 -11.21 4.35
CA SER A 67 0.43 -12.36 4.52
C SER A 67 0.98 -13.59 3.78
N THR A 68 0.74 -14.80 4.31
CA THR A 68 0.99 -16.07 3.62
C THR A 68 0.18 -16.23 2.32
N CYS A 69 -0.87 -15.43 2.14
CA CYS A 69 -1.79 -15.51 1.00
C CYS A 69 -1.42 -14.54 -0.14
N ILE A 70 -0.45 -13.64 0.06
CA ILE A 70 -0.09 -12.60 -0.91
C ILE A 70 1.40 -12.72 -1.18
N ALA A 71 1.76 -13.11 -2.40
CA ALA A 71 3.15 -13.12 -2.82
C ALA A 71 3.64 -11.69 -3.04
N ASN A 72 4.91 -11.41 -2.71
CA ASN A 72 5.52 -10.09 -2.96
C ASN A 72 5.45 -9.67 -4.44
N SER A 73 5.40 -10.63 -5.38
CA SER A 73 5.23 -10.37 -6.81
C SER A 73 3.87 -9.78 -7.19
N GLN A 74 2.87 -9.89 -6.33
CA GLN A 74 1.53 -9.31 -6.53
C GLN A 74 1.40 -7.90 -5.95
N LYS A 75 2.48 -7.39 -5.35
CA LYS A 75 2.50 -6.09 -4.71
C LYS A 75 3.24 -5.09 -5.58
N VAL A 76 2.57 -3.99 -5.88
CA VAL A 76 3.08 -2.91 -6.71
C VAL A 76 3.08 -1.63 -5.86
N TRP A 77 4.21 -0.94 -5.87
CA TRP A 77 4.36 0.34 -5.19
C TRP A 77 4.08 1.47 -6.16
N VAL A 78 3.09 2.30 -5.83
CA VAL A 78 2.68 3.43 -6.66
C VAL A 78 3.13 4.72 -5.97
N ALA A 79 4.00 5.47 -6.63
CA ALA A 79 4.48 6.77 -6.15
C ALA A 79 3.34 7.79 -6.05
N THR A 80 3.37 8.59 -5.00
CA THR A 80 2.51 9.75 -4.77
C THR A 80 3.26 11.04 -5.07
N ALA A 81 2.57 12.18 -4.99
CA ALA A 81 3.16 13.50 -5.22
C ALA A 81 4.06 13.98 -4.07
N GLN A 82 4.03 13.32 -2.90
CA GLN A 82 4.83 13.73 -1.74
C GLN A 82 6.26 13.20 -1.88
N ASN A 83 7.25 14.07 -1.71
CA ASN A 83 8.65 13.67 -1.73
C ASN A 83 9.03 12.97 -0.42
N CYS A 84 10.02 12.09 -0.49
CA CYS A 84 10.61 11.44 0.67
C CYS A 84 12.13 11.40 0.54
N THR A 85 12.80 11.32 1.69
CA THR A 85 14.27 11.26 1.75
C THR A 85 14.71 10.02 2.51
N VAL A 86 15.81 9.42 2.09
CA VAL A 86 16.46 8.29 2.78
C VAL A 86 17.93 8.63 2.99
N CYS A 87 18.38 8.49 4.23
CA CYS A 87 19.80 8.61 4.60
C CYS A 87 20.40 7.20 4.77
N PRO A 88 20.96 6.58 3.71
CA PRO A 88 21.45 5.19 3.76
C PRO A 88 22.54 4.95 4.80
N LEU A 89 23.37 5.96 5.09
CA LEU A 89 24.48 5.88 6.03
C LEU A 89 24.21 6.66 7.34
N GLY A 90 22.94 7.02 7.59
CA GLY A 90 22.55 7.76 8.79
C GLY A 90 22.73 9.28 8.67
N TYR A 91 22.61 9.95 9.81
CA TYR A 91 22.55 11.41 9.91
C TYR A 91 23.90 12.04 10.25
N SER A 92 24.15 13.22 9.69
CA SER A 92 25.20 14.14 10.14
C SER A 92 24.70 14.96 11.31
N PHE A 93 25.56 15.18 12.30
CA PHE A 93 25.27 15.98 13.48
C PHE A 93 26.26 17.15 13.60
N ASN A 94 25.78 18.31 14.05
CA ASN A 94 26.65 19.42 14.46
C ASN A 94 27.29 19.11 15.83
N ILE A 95 28.27 19.93 16.24
CA ILE A 95 28.94 19.94 17.56
C ILE A 95 27.94 19.99 18.72
N LEU A 96 26.74 20.56 18.49
CA LEU A 96 25.63 20.62 19.45
C LEU A 96 24.71 19.37 19.43
N GLY A 97 25.03 18.33 18.65
CA GLY A 97 24.23 17.11 18.53
C GLY A 97 22.96 17.25 17.68
N VAL A 98 22.79 18.35 16.96
CA VAL A 98 21.61 18.59 16.09
C VAL A 98 21.86 18.00 14.69
N VAL A 99 20.85 17.31 14.14
CA VAL A 99 20.91 16.76 12.77
C VAL A 99 21.05 17.90 11.76
N THR A 100 22.03 17.82 10.87
CA THR A 100 22.30 18.81 9.81
C THR A 100 22.04 18.27 8.41
N GLY A 101 21.85 16.96 8.25
CA GLY A 101 21.62 16.31 6.96
C GLY A 101 21.95 14.82 6.99
N CYS A 102 22.11 14.19 5.82
CA CYS A 102 22.64 12.83 5.74
C CYS A 102 24.18 12.84 5.78
N GLN A 103 24.79 11.75 6.26
CA GLN A 103 26.25 11.65 6.46
C GLN A 103 27.09 11.69 5.17
N THR A 104 26.53 11.29 4.04
CA THR A 104 27.29 11.13 2.79
C THR A 104 26.39 11.35 1.57
N THR A 105 25.42 10.45 1.36
CA THR A 105 24.50 10.47 0.24
C THR A 105 23.07 10.58 0.74
N THR A 106 22.26 11.31 -0.02
CA THR A 106 20.81 11.44 0.17
C THR A 106 20.13 10.75 -0.99
N TYR A 107 19.25 9.78 -0.72
CA TYR A 107 18.34 9.31 -1.76
C TYR A 107 17.03 10.08 -1.66
N VAL A 108 16.66 10.74 -2.75
CA VAL A 108 15.40 11.46 -2.87
C VAL A 108 14.48 10.64 -3.75
N GLY A 109 13.27 10.43 -3.28
CA GLY A 109 12.23 9.72 -4.00
C GLY A 109 10.87 10.24 -3.65
N ASN A 110 9.86 9.41 -3.87
CA ASN A 110 8.47 9.74 -3.62
C ASN A 110 7.87 8.77 -2.61
N VAL A 111 7.04 9.30 -1.72
CA VAL A 111 6.20 8.46 -0.87
C VAL A 111 5.37 7.59 -1.79
N ALA A 112 5.43 6.28 -1.62
CA ALA A 112 4.70 5.31 -2.41
C ALA A 112 3.74 4.54 -1.52
N ASN A 113 2.58 4.21 -2.07
CA ASN A 113 1.61 3.35 -1.42
C ASN A 113 1.69 1.96 -2.05
N ALA A 114 1.65 0.96 -1.19
CA ALA A 114 1.60 -0.41 -1.60
C ALA A 114 0.17 -0.75 -2.06
N THR A 115 0.07 -1.22 -3.29
CA THR A 115 -1.17 -1.70 -3.90
C THR A 115 -1.00 -3.17 -4.24
N ILE A 116 -2.02 -3.98 -3.93
CA ILE A 116 -2.02 -5.39 -4.30
C ILE A 116 -2.75 -5.49 -5.62
N VAL A 117 -2.07 -5.98 -6.65
CA VAL A 117 -2.64 -6.21 -7.97
C VAL A 117 -2.85 -7.72 -8.13
N GLN A 118 -4.10 -8.17 -8.05
CA GLN A 118 -4.49 -9.54 -8.37
C GLN A 118 -4.84 -9.65 -9.86
N CYS A 119 -3.82 -9.65 -10.73
CA CYS A 119 -4.03 -9.76 -12.18
C CYS A 119 -4.83 -11.02 -12.56
N ASN A 120 -4.59 -12.14 -11.87
CA ASN A 120 -5.29 -13.40 -12.19
C ASN A 120 -6.81 -13.35 -11.97
N ILE A 121 -7.32 -12.55 -11.02
CA ILE A 121 -8.78 -12.48 -10.82
C ILE A 121 -9.43 -11.64 -11.92
N ASP A 122 -8.74 -10.59 -12.38
CA ASP A 122 -9.25 -9.71 -13.42
C ASP A 122 -9.47 -10.47 -14.74
N ASP A 123 -8.57 -11.39 -15.09
CA ASP A 123 -8.70 -12.30 -16.24
C ASP A 123 -9.91 -13.26 -16.16
N HIS A 124 -10.47 -13.47 -14.96
CA HIS A 124 -11.58 -14.40 -14.73
C HIS A 124 -12.90 -13.69 -14.40
N THR A 125 -12.91 -12.36 -14.30
CA THR A 125 -14.11 -11.55 -14.02
C THR A 125 -15.22 -11.80 -15.04
N TRP A 126 -14.87 -12.01 -16.31
CA TRP A 126 -15.83 -12.31 -17.36
C TRP A 126 -16.57 -13.64 -17.13
N ILE A 127 -15.91 -14.65 -16.54
CA ILE A 127 -16.53 -15.95 -16.23
C ILE A 127 -17.57 -15.75 -15.11
N PHE A 128 -17.21 -15.00 -14.07
CA PHE A 128 -18.13 -14.69 -12.98
C PHE A 128 -19.32 -13.86 -13.47
N GLY A 129 -19.09 -12.89 -14.35
CA GLY A 129 -20.14 -12.10 -15.00
C GLY A 129 -21.07 -12.95 -15.87
N ALA A 130 -20.50 -13.85 -16.68
CA ALA A 130 -21.26 -14.77 -17.52
C ALA A 130 -22.10 -15.75 -16.69
N ALA A 131 -21.54 -16.30 -15.61
CA ALA A 131 -22.27 -17.17 -14.69
C ALA A 131 -23.45 -16.44 -14.04
N ALA A 132 -23.24 -15.22 -13.52
CA ALA A 132 -24.31 -14.41 -12.94
C ALA A 132 -25.41 -14.08 -13.97
N GLY A 133 -25.04 -13.76 -15.21
CA GLY A 133 -25.97 -13.51 -16.31
C GLY A 133 -26.82 -14.75 -16.65
N LEU A 134 -26.20 -15.93 -16.73
CA LEU A 134 -26.90 -17.19 -16.97
C LEU A 134 -27.88 -17.53 -15.84
N PHE A 135 -27.47 -17.37 -14.57
CA PHE A 135 -28.37 -17.55 -13.43
C PHE A 135 -29.55 -16.57 -13.47
N GLY A 136 -29.31 -15.31 -13.84
CA GLY A 136 -30.38 -14.31 -14.01
C GLY A 136 -31.40 -14.71 -15.07
N ILE A 137 -30.93 -15.13 -16.25
CA ILE A 137 -31.80 -15.63 -17.34
C ILE A 137 -32.58 -16.86 -16.90
N PHE A 138 -31.94 -17.78 -16.17
CA PHE A 138 -32.58 -19.01 -15.70
C PHE A 138 -33.72 -18.70 -14.70
N ILE A 139 -33.51 -17.75 -13.78
CA ILE A 139 -34.53 -17.30 -12.83
C ILE A 139 -35.69 -16.61 -13.55
N ILE A 140 -35.42 -15.72 -14.51
CA ILE A 140 -36.47 -15.04 -15.30
C ILE A 140 -37.30 -16.06 -16.06
N ARG A 141 -36.66 -17.02 -16.73
CA ARG A 141 -37.35 -18.09 -17.46
C ARG A 141 -38.19 -18.99 -16.55
N LYS A 142 -37.71 -19.29 -15.34
CA LYS A 142 -38.47 -20.08 -14.36
C LYS A 142 -39.69 -19.33 -13.83
N ARG A 143 -39.61 -18.00 -13.75
CA ARG A 143 -40.69 -17.12 -13.26
C ARG A 143 -41.76 -16.81 -14.33
N ASN A 144 -41.39 -16.88 -15.61
CA ASN A 144 -42.28 -16.65 -16.76
C ASN A 144 -42.85 -17.93 -17.39
N LYS A 145 -42.61 -19.11 -16.80
CA LYS A 145 -43.39 -20.30 -17.14
C LYS A 145 -44.72 -20.27 -16.37
N PRO A 146 -45.87 -20.47 -17.05
CA PRO A 146 -47.18 -20.55 -16.41
C PRO A 146 -47.27 -21.71 -15.41
#